data_AF-A0A940RRW8-F1
#
_entry.id   AF-A0A940RRW8-F1
#
_cell.length_a   1.000
_cell.length_b   1.000
_cell.length_c   1.000
_cell.angle_alpha   90.00
_cell.angle_beta   90.00
_cell.angle_gamma   90.00
#
_symmetry.space_group_name_H-M   'P 1'
#
loop_
_entity.id
_entity.type
_entity.pdbx_description
1 polymer ?
#
loop_
_entity_poly.entity_id
_entity_poly.type
_entity_poly.pdbx_seq_one_letter_code
_entity_poly.pdbx_strand_id
1 'polypeptide(L)'
;MAGTPIGEIVLRLPIVLALSLAAPAIVSAAAAPAPADGIALVQQHLASVSSMTAAFSQTDRNNRTVTGTMSLKRPGKIRFQYEKGVPQLIVADGNSLYFIDYQVKQVSRWPIGSSPLGVLLNPKRDVTQFAKLLPTQDSRILSVEVRDPKHPEYGRITMVFQKNGTAPGGLMLLGWVALDSQNNRTTIQLSNQRFNVAIADGTFAWSDPRRSGGPKR
;
A
#
# COMPACT_ATOMS: atom_id res chain seq x y z
N MET A 1 107.64 38.67 -2.72
CA MET A 1 106.96 37.94 -3.81
C MET A 1 106.62 36.55 -3.33
N ALA A 2 105.41 36.35 -2.84
CA ALA A 2 104.80 35.06 -2.54
C ALA A 2 103.32 35.32 -2.20
N GLY A 3 102.39 34.57 -2.79
CA GLY A 3 100.97 34.74 -2.52
C GLY A 3 100.10 34.01 -3.54
N THR A 4 100.05 32.69 -3.45
CA THR A 4 98.97 31.85 -3.99
C THR A 4 97.63 32.23 -3.34
N PRO A 5 96.56 32.47 -4.11
CA PRO A 5 95.22 32.52 -3.54
C PRO A 5 94.50 31.16 -3.64
N ILE A 6 93.89 30.84 -2.52
CA ILE A 6 93.10 29.67 -2.17
C ILE A 6 91.76 29.73 -2.90
N GLY A 7 91.36 28.63 -3.56
CA GLY A 7 90.06 28.49 -4.21
C GLY A 7 88.93 28.34 -3.19
N GLU A 8 87.89 29.16 -3.36
CA GLU A 8 86.68 29.17 -2.54
C GLU A 8 85.83 27.92 -2.73
N ILE A 9 85.38 27.37 -1.60
CA ILE A 9 84.46 26.24 -1.50
C ILE A 9 83.03 26.79 -1.55
N VAL A 10 82.33 26.58 -2.67
CA VAL A 10 80.88 26.85 -2.78
C VAL A 10 80.11 25.59 -2.39
N LEU A 11 79.49 25.64 -1.21
CA LEU A 11 78.61 24.61 -0.67
C LEU A 11 77.30 24.54 -1.49
N ARG A 12 77.07 23.44 -2.22
CA ARG A 12 75.79 23.17 -2.89
C ARG A 12 75.01 22.11 -2.12
N LEU A 13 73.90 22.52 -1.50
CA LEU A 13 72.94 21.64 -0.83
C LEU A 13 72.24 20.75 -1.88
N PRO A 14 72.13 19.43 -1.69
CA PRO A 14 71.33 18.59 -2.58
C PRO A 14 69.85 18.68 -2.18
N ILE A 15 69.04 19.26 -3.07
CA ILE A 15 67.58 19.07 -3.07
C ILE A 15 67.33 17.66 -3.61
N VAL A 16 66.97 16.71 -2.73
CA VAL A 16 66.49 15.39 -3.16
C VAL A 16 64.99 15.31 -2.88
N LEU A 17 64.27 15.18 -3.98
CA LEU A 17 62.83 15.12 -4.16
C LEU A 17 62.24 13.87 -3.49
N ALA A 18 61.39 14.04 -2.48
CA ALA A 18 60.63 12.94 -1.88
C ALA A 18 59.46 12.55 -2.81
N LEU A 19 59.55 11.40 -3.48
CA LEU A 19 58.42 10.79 -4.17
C LEU A 19 57.47 10.14 -3.14
N SER A 20 56.40 10.85 -2.78
CA SER A 20 55.27 10.25 -2.06
C SER A 20 54.45 9.38 -3.02
N LEU A 21 54.47 8.05 -2.85
CA LEU A 21 53.52 7.16 -3.52
C LEU A 21 52.13 7.39 -2.94
N ALA A 22 51.29 8.15 -3.65
CA ALA A 22 49.86 8.24 -3.36
C ALA A 22 49.19 6.92 -3.78
N ALA A 23 48.73 6.13 -2.81
CA ALA A 23 47.91 4.96 -3.07
C ALA A 23 46.55 5.40 -3.68
N PRO A 24 46.05 4.76 -4.74
CA PRO A 24 44.73 5.08 -5.27
C PRO A 24 43.67 4.69 -4.25
N ALA A 25 42.97 5.67 -3.69
CA ALA A 25 41.76 5.43 -2.92
C ALA A 25 40.70 4.85 -3.85
N ILE A 26 40.36 3.57 -3.65
CA ILE A 26 39.26 2.92 -4.33
C ILE A 26 37.98 3.56 -3.78
N VAL A 27 37.44 4.54 -4.50
CA VAL A 27 36.12 5.10 -4.19
C VAL A 27 35.11 4.02 -4.52
N SER A 28 34.65 3.29 -3.49
CA SER A 28 33.55 2.35 -3.62
C SER A 28 32.31 3.13 -3.99
N ALA A 29 31.94 3.14 -5.28
CA ALA A 29 30.68 3.68 -5.74
C ALA A 29 29.56 2.89 -5.05
N ALA A 30 28.92 3.48 -4.05
CA ALA A 30 27.71 2.91 -3.47
C ALA A 30 26.69 2.80 -4.62
N ALA A 31 26.32 1.57 -4.98
CA ALA A 31 25.28 1.33 -5.97
C ALA A 31 24.03 2.09 -5.53
N ALA A 32 23.55 3.00 -6.37
CA ALA A 32 22.27 3.65 -6.14
C ALA A 32 21.20 2.53 -6.03
N PRO A 33 20.28 2.60 -5.05
CA PRO A 33 19.22 1.61 -4.95
C PRO A 33 18.47 1.56 -6.29
N ALA A 34 18.39 0.38 -6.89
CA ALA A 34 17.61 0.16 -8.09
C ALA A 34 16.18 0.68 -7.84
N PRO A 35 15.53 1.31 -8.84
CA PRO A 35 14.15 1.76 -8.68
C PRO A 35 13.30 0.56 -8.24
N ALA A 36 12.69 0.67 -7.06
CA ALA A 36 11.82 -0.37 -6.56
C ALA A 36 10.72 -0.65 -7.59
N ASP A 37 10.54 -1.92 -7.96
CA ASP A 37 9.43 -2.37 -8.78
C ASP A 37 8.13 -1.81 -8.17
N GLY A 38 7.29 -1.18 -9.00
CA GLY A 38 6.04 -0.57 -8.54
C GLY A 38 5.14 -1.54 -7.78
N ILE A 39 5.20 -2.83 -8.13
CA ILE A 39 4.51 -3.90 -7.41
C ILE A 39 5.12 -4.13 -6.02
N ALA A 40 6.45 -4.09 -5.89
CA ALA A 40 7.14 -4.21 -4.61
C ALA A 40 6.79 -3.05 -3.66
N LEU A 41 6.69 -1.81 -4.18
CA LEU A 41 6.22 -0.67 -3.40
C LEU A 41 4.78 -0.86 -2.90
N VAL A 42 3.90 -1.40 -3.74
CA VAL A 42 2.52 -1.71 -3.33
C VAL A 42 2.49 -2.80 -2.27
N GLN A 43 3.26 -3.87 -2.43
CA GLN A 43 3.37 -4.93 -1.42
C GLN A 43 3.89 -4.37 -0.09
N GLN A 44 4.91 -3.50 -0.13
CA GLN A 44 5.46 -2.84 1.05
C GLN A 44 4.43 -1.92 1.73
N HIS A 45 3.73 -1.09 0.95
CA HIS A 45 2.66 -0.24 1.46
C HIS A 45 1.60 -1.07 2.16
N LEU A 46 1.05 -2.07 1.46
CA LEU A 46 0.09 -3.00 2.04
C LEU A 46 0.68 -3.56 3.34
N ALA A 47 1.82 -4.25 3.33
CA ALA A 47 2.41 -4.83 4.54
C ALA A 47 2.59 -3.85 5.73
N SER A 48 2.91 -2.58 5.46
CA SER A 48 3.14 -1.54 6.48
C SER A 48 1.88 -0.96 7.15
N VAL A 49 0.70 -1.18 6.59
CA VAL A 49 -0.58 -0.69 7.13
C VAL A 49 -1.21 -1.73 8.06
N SER A 50 -1.09 -1.57 9.38
CA SER A 50 -1.70 -2.47 10.38
C SER A 50 -3.17 -2.15 10.64
N SER A 51 -3.52 -0.86 10.59
CA SER A 51 -4.88 -0.36 10.69
C SER A 51 -5.04 0.91 9.85
N MET A 52 -6.28 1.22 9.47
CA MET A 52 -6.59 2.45 8.75
C MET A 52 -8.05 2.86 8.98
N THR A 53 -8.29 4.16 9.14
CA THR A 53 -9.63 4.75 8.97
C THR A 53 -9.62 5.70 7.78
N ALA A 54 -10.70 5.77 7.01
CA ALA A 54 -10.85 6.71 5.91
C ALA A 54 -12.33 7.06 5.71
N ALA A 55 -12.62 8.25 5.20
CA ALA A 55 -13.89 8.48 4.54
C ALA A 55 -13.87 7.78 3.17
N PHE A 56 -15.01 7.26 2.73
CA PHE A 56 -15.14 6.68 1.40
C PHE A 56 -16.33 7.23 0.63
N SER A 57 -16.20 7.24 -0.69
CA SER A 57 -17.27 7.38 -1.66
C SER A 57 -17.31 6.13 -2.51
N GLN A 58 -18.48 5.50 -2.60
CA GLN A 58 -18.72 4.32 -3.41
C GLN A 58 -19.68 4.67 -4.54
N THR A 59 -19.28 4.40 -5.78
CA THR A 59 -20.14 4.49 -6.95
C THR A 59 -20.38 3.09 -7.51
N ASP A 60 -21.66 2.71 -7.65
CA ASP A 60 -22.08 1.42 -8.20
C ASP A 60 -22.24 1.43 -9.73
N ARG A 61 -22.69 0.30 -10.28
CA ARG A 61 -22.92 0.14 -11.73
C ARG A 61 -24.03 1.04 -12.30
N ASN A 62 -24.93 1.54 -11.45
CA ASN A 62 -26.03 2.43 -11.81
C ASN A 62 -25.63 3.91 -11.64
N ASN A 63 -24.33 4.20 -11.45
CA ASN A 63 -23.79 5.52 -11.10
C ASN A 63 -24.38 6.11 -9.82
N ARG A 64 -24.95 5.29 -8.93
CA ARG A 64 -25.39 5.74 -7.62
C ARG A 64 -24.16 5.86 -6.72
N THR A 65 -24.00 7.04 -6.14
CA THR A 65 -22.94 7.32 -5.18
C THR A 65 -23.48 7.31 -3.76
N VAL A 66 -22.82 6.58 -2.87
CA VAL A 66 -23.06 6.56 -1.43
C VAL A 66 -21.75 6.76 -0.69
N THR A 67 -21.80 7.35 0.49
CA THR A 67 -20.61 7.69 1.28
C THR A 67 -20.63 7.00 2.63
N GLY A 68 -19.51 7.05 3.32
CA GLY A 68 -19.42 6.61 4.70
C GLY A 68 -17.99 6.58 5.24
N THR A 69 -17.80 5.79 6.29
CA THR A 69 -16.52 5.57 6.94
C THR A 69 -16.05 4.14 6.74
N MET A 70 -14.80 3.99 6.30
CA MET A 70 -14.10 2.72 6.22
C MET A 70 -13.17 2.56 7.43
N SER A 71 -13.18 1.39 8.04
CA SER A 71 -12.21 0.96 9.04
C SER A 71 -11.56 -0.34 8.61
N LEU A 72 -10.24 -0.42 8.65
CA LEU A 72 -9.44 -1.59 8.33
C LEU A 72 -8.57 -1.91 9.55
N LYS A 73 -8.52 -3.17 9.96
CA LYS A 73 -7.62 -3.64 11.02
C LYS A 73 -7.13 -5.03 10.66
N ARG A 74 -5.82 -5.25 10.77
CA ARG A 74 -5.24 -6.56 10.54
C ARG A 74 -5.35 -7.49 11.75
N PRO A 75 -5.40 -8.81 11.50
CA PRO A 75 -5.54 -9.47 10.19
C PRO A 75 -7.00 -9.50 9.71
N GLY A 76 -7.24 -9.25 8.42
CA GLY A 76 -8.50 -9.56 7.73
C GLY A 76 -9.78 -8.84 8.19
N LYS A 77 -9.72 -7.81 9.04
CA LYS A 77 -10.93 -7.08 9.45
C LYS A 77 -11.11 -5.82 8.62
N ILE A 78 -12.30 -5.62 8.10
CA ILE A 78 -12.69 -4.37 7.42
C ILE A 78 -14.15 -4.06 7.71
N ARG A 79 -14.52 -2.79 7.72
CA ARG A 79 -15.90 -2.32 7.84
C ARG A 79 -16.09 -1.12 6.93
N PHE A 80 -17.11 -1.17 6.09
CA PHE A 80 -17.68 -0.01 5.41
C PHE A 80 -18.99 0.33 6.08
N GLN A 81 -18.96 1.36 6.92
CA GLN A 81 -20.14 1.92 7.54
C GLN A 81 -20.67 3.02 6.63
N TYR A 82 -21.79 2.78 5.97
CA TYR A 82 -22.45 3.81 5.16
C TYR A 82 -23.09 4.89 6.04
N GLU A 83 -23.28 6.07 5.46
CA GLU A 83 -23.96 7.20 6.08
C GLU A 83 -25.40 6.90 6.51
N LYS A 84 -25.93 7.75 7.40
CA LYS A 84 -27.33 7.67 7.84
C LYS A 84 -28.28 7.67 6.64
N GLY A 85 -29.26 6.77 6.67
CA GLY A 85 -30.24 6.59 5.58
C GLY A 85 -29.84 5.55 4.54
N VAL A 86 -28.61 5.00 4.60
CA VAL A 86 -28.20 3.84 3.80
C VAL A 86 -28.10 2.62 4.73
N PRO A 87 -29.13 1.76 4.77
CA PRO A 87 -29.23 0.66 5.74
C PRO A 87 -28.38 -0.56 5.33
N GLN A 88 -27.21 -0.33 4.73
CA GLN A 88 -26.30 -1.37 4.30
C GLN A 88 -25.04 -1.38 5.18
N LEU A 89 -24.39 -2.53 5.25
CA LEU A 89 -23.12 -2.71 5.95
C LEU A 89 -22.29 -3.75 5.22
N ILE A 90 -21.04 -3.41 4.92
CA ILE A 90 -20.03 -4.40 4.52
C ILE A 90 -19.06 -4.56 5.68
N VAL A 91 -18.84 -5.80 6.11
CA VAL A 91 -17.92 -6.09 7.21
C VAL A 91 -17.21 -7.41 6.98
N ALA A 92 -15.90 -7.46 7.23
CA ALA A 92 -15.16 -8.71 7.35
C ALA A 92 -14.62 -8.85 8.77
N ASP A 93 -14.69 -10.07 9.31
CA ASP A 93 -14.33 -10.41 10.69
C ASP A 93 -12.95 -11.08 10.83
N GLY A 94 -12.22 -11.23 9.72
CA GLY A 94 -10.98 -12.00 9.63
C GLY A 94 -11.14 -13.34 8.92
N ASN A 95 -12.36 -13.90 8.88
CA ASN A 95 -12.66 -15.19 8.27
C ASN A 95 -13.60 -15.05 7.07
N SER A 96 -14.64 -14.23 7.22
CA SER A 96 -15.72 -14.08 6.24
C SER A 96 -15.98 -12.61 5.97
N LEU A 97 -16.35 -12.31 4.73
CA LEU A 97 -16.91 -11.04 4.29
C LEU A 97 -18.44 -11.16 4.31
N TYR A 98 -19.10 -10.15 4.88
CA TYR A 98 -20.55 -10.04 4.96
C TYR A 98 -20.99 -8.78 4.25
N PHE A 99 -22.04 -8.91 3.44
CA PHE A 99 -22.86 -7.80 2.97
C PHE A 99 -24.22 -7.93 3.63
N ILE A 100 -24.64 -6.89 4.33
CA ILE A 100 -25.87 -6.88 5.13
C ILE A 100 -26.73 -5.73 4.64
N ASP A 101 -27.99 -6.04 4.32
CA ASP A 101 -29.02 -5.04 4.06
C ASP A 101 -30.06 -5.14 5.18
N TYR A 102 -30.06 -4.14 6.06
CA TYR A 102 -30.95 -4.08 7.22
C TYR A 102 -32.39 -3.75 6.83
N GLN A 103 -32.63 -3.13 5.67
CA GLN A 103 -33.97 -2.76 5.22
C GLN A 103 -34.79 -4.00 4.86
N VAL A 104 -34.17 -4.94 4.15
CA VAL A 104 -34.80 -6.19 3.71
C VAL A 104 -34.38 -7.40 4.56
N LYS A 105 -33.66 -7.17 5.66
CA LYS A 105 -33.12 -8.21 6.56
C LYS A 105 -32.29 -9.29 5.83
N GLN A 106 -31.53 -8.88 4.81
CA GLN A 106 -30.70 -9.79 4.03
C GLN A 106 -29.27 -9.82 4.55
N VAL A 107 -28.68 -11.02 4.59
CA VAL A 107 -27.27 -11.23 4.92
C VAL A 107 -26.67 -12.18 3.89
N SER A 108 -25.69 -11.67 3.16
CA SER A 108 -24.86 -12.46 2.24
C SER A 108 -23.48 -12.65 2.84
N ARG A 109 -22.89 -13.83 2.70
CA ARG A 109 -21.61 -14.21 3.32
C ARG A 109 -20.73 -14.94 2.32
N TRP A 110 -19.46 -14.56 2.28
CA TRP A 110 -18.42 -15.22 1.50
C TRP A 110 -17.15 -15.41 2.32
N PRO A 111 -16.32 -16.43 2.05
CA PRO A 111 -14.95 -16.45 2.57
C PRO A 111 -14.21 -15.18 2.15
N ILE A 112 -13.42 -14.60 3.05
CA ILE A 112 -12.78 -13.30 2.79
C ILE A 112 -11.87 -13.30 1.54
N GLY A 113 -11.23 -14.44 1.27
CA GLY A 113 -10.37 -14.64 0.10
C GLY A 113 -11.11 -14.83 -1.23
N SER A 114 -12.43 -15.04 -1.20
CA SER A 114 -13.27 -15.32 -2.38
C SER A 114 -13.91 -14.06 -2.97
N SER A 115 -13.27 -12.90 -2.81
CA SER A 115 -13.77 -11.62 -3.32
C SER A 115 -12.62 -10.79 -3.91
N PRO A 116 -12.90 -9.80 -4.78
CA PRO A 116 -11.86 -8.89 -5.26
C PRO A 116 -11.17 -8.13 -4.11
N LEU A 117 -11.92 -7.81 -3.05
CA LEU A 117 -11.39 -7.12 -1.86
C LEU A 117 -10.40 -7.97 -1.04
N GLY A 118 -10.37 -9.29 -1.25
CA GLY A 118 -9.52 -10.20 -0.48
C GLY A 118 -8.03 -9.83 -0.52
N VAL A 119 -7.56 -9.18 -1.59
CA VAL A 119 -6.18 -8.70 -1.71
C VAL A 119 -5.81 -7.65 -0.65
N LEU A 120 -6.75 -6.77 -0.29
CA LEU A 120 -6.52 -5.73 0.74
C LEU A 120 -6.49 -6.34 2.15
N LEU A 121 -7.15 -7.48 2.32
CA LEU A 121 -7.44 -8.08 3.63
C LEU A 121 -6.44 -9.16 4.02
N ASN A 122 -5.78 -9.79 3.04
CA ASN A 122 -4.75 -10.80 3.26
C ASN A 122 -3.38 -10.36 2.72
N PRO A 123 -2.52 -9.71 3.54
CA PRO A 123 -1.20 -9.27 3.10
C PRO A 123 -0.21 -10.42 2.89
N LYS A 124 -0.51 -11.63 3.39
CA LYS A 124 0.30 -12.83 3.15
C LYS A 124 0.05 -13.44 1.77
N ARG A 125 -1.04 -13.04 1.11
CA ARG A 125 -1.24 -13.39 -0.28
C ARG A 125 -0.19 -12.63 -1.06
N ASP A 126 0.74 -13.35 -1.66
CA ASP A 126 1.74 -12.73 -2.51
C ASP A 126 1.03 -12.13 -3.72
N VAL A 127 0.79 -10.82 -3.66
CA VAL A 127 0.09 -10.11 -4.73
C VAL A 127 0.95 -10.07 -5.98
N THR A 128 2.27 -10.23 -5.87
CA THR A 128 3.19 -10.13 -7.02
C THR A 128 2.91 -11.19 -8.09
N GLN A 129 2.37 -12.34 -7.72
CA GLN A 129 2.00 -13.42 -8.66
C GLN A 129 0.73 -13.11 -9.46
N PHE A 130 -0.12 -12.21 -8.95
CA PHE A 130 -1.45 -11.91 -9.49
C PHE A 130 -1.62 -10.45 -9.91
N ALA A 131 -0.62 -9.61 -9.60
CA ALA A 131 -0.62 -8.19 -9.81
C ALA A 131 0.03 -7.84 -11.15
N LYS A 132 -0.57 -6.87 -11.82
CA LYS A 132 -0.04 -6.24 -13.02
C LYS A 132 -0.06 -4.73 -12.83
N LEU A 133 1.08 -4.09 -13.10
CA LEU A 133 1.14 -2.64 -13.16
C LEU A 133 0.41 -2.16 -14.43
N LEU A 134 -0.49 -1.21 -14.26
CA LEU A 134 -1.15 -0.53 -15.37
C LEU A 134 -0.42 0.78 -15.68
N PRO A 135 -0.26 1.13 -16.97
CA PRO A 135 0.39 2.37 -17.36
C PRO A 135 -0.42 3.58 -16.87
N THR A 136 0.29 4.58 -16.35
CA THR A 136 -0.26 5.85 -15.89
C THR A 136 0.48 6.99 -16.58
N GLN A 137 -0.22 8.09 -16.86
CA GLN A 137 0.39 9.28 -17.46
C GLN A 137 1.13 10.13 -16.40
N ASP A 138 0.71 10.06 -15.14
CA ASP A 138 1.34 10.76 -14.02
C ASP A 138 2.30 9.81 -13.28
N SER A 139 3.59 10.16 -13.27
CA SER A 139 4.66 9.38 -12.61
C SER A 139 4.53 9.31 -11.08
N ARG A 140 3.66 10.12 -10.48
CA ARG A 140 3.29 10.07 -9.06
C ARG A 140 2.21 9.04 -8.79
N ILE A 141 1.51 8.56 -9.81
CA ILE A 141 0.42 7.60 -9.69
C ILE A 141 0.90 6.20 -10.06
N LEU A 142 0.60 5.23 -9.21
CA LEU A 142 0.80 3.81 -9.47
C LEU A 142 -0.58 3.14 -9.50
N SER A 143 -0.86 2.41 -10.58
CA SER A 143 -2.11 1.67 -10.74
C SER A 143 -1.79 0.19 -10.84
N VAL A 144 -2.38 -0.63 -9.96
CA VAL A 144 -2.13 -2.07 -9.90
C VAL A 144 -3.43 -2.83 -10.03
N GLU A 145 -3.56 -3.61 -11.09
CA GLU A 145 -4.64 -4.59 -11.25
C GLU A 145 -4.22 -5.90 -10.59
N VAL A 146 -5.10 -6.49 -9.79
CA VAL A 146 -4.93 -7.81 -9.21
C VAL A 146 -6.08 -8.69 -9.66
N ARG A 147 -5.73 -9.84 -10.25
CA ARG A 147 -6.67 -10.85 -10.72
C ARG A 147 -6.09 -12.24 -10.49
N ASP A 148 -6.87 -13.11 -9.85
CA ASP A 148 -6.47 -14.50 -9.68
C ASP A 148 -6.85 -15.32 -10.93
N PRO A 149 -5.89 -15.82 -11.72
CA PRO A 149 -6.18 -16.63 -12.90
C PRO A 149 -6.73 -18.03 -12.55
N LYS A 150 -6.47 -18.53 -11.33
CA LYS A 150 -7.01 -19.81 -10.86
C LYS A 150 -8.45 -19.69 -10.36
N HIS A 151 -8.84 -18.48 -9.95
CA HIS A 151 -10.17 -18.15 -9.46
C HIS A 151 -10.75 -16.92 -10.17
N PRO A 152 -11.03 -17.01 -11.48
CA PRO A 152 -11.60 -15.90 -12.24
C PRO A 152 -12.97 -15.45 -11.70
N GLU A 153 -13.69 -16.33 -11.01
CA GLU A 153 -14.96 -16.05 -10.35
C GLU A 153 -14.85 -15.04 -9.20
N TYR A 154 -13.64 -14.77 -8.69
CA TYR A 154 -13.42 -13.72 -7.70
C TYR A 154 -13.36 -12.33 -8.35
N GLY A 155 -13.32 -12.25 -9.67
CA GLY A 155 -13.23 -10.99 -10.40
C GLY A 155 -11.82 -10.36 -10.33
N ARG A 156 -11.77 -9.03 -10.43
CA ARG A 156 -10.51 -8.25 -10.41
C ARG A 156 -10.67 -6.95 -9.65
N ILE A 157 -9.56 -6.44 -9.15
CA ILE A 157 -9.49 -5.16 -8.46
C ILE A 157 -8.33 -4.34 -9.00
N THR A 158 -8.59 -3.07 -9.33
CA THR A 158 -7.57 -2.13 -9.76
C THR A 158 -7.41 -1.07 -8.68
N MET A 159 -6.30 -1.11 -7.94
CA MET A 159 -5.97 -0.18 -6.88
C MET A 159 -5.16 0.99 -7.43
N VAL A 160 -5.47 2.20 -6.97
CA VAL A 160 -4.77 3.41 -7.39
C VAL A 160 -4.07 4.02 -6.19
N PHE A 161 -2.75 4.18 -6.31
CA PHE A 161 -1.88 4.74 -5.31
C PHE A 161 -1.23 6.03 -5.79
N GLN A 162 -0.93 6.91 -4.86
CA GLN A 162 -0.09 8.09 -5.08
C GLN A 162 1.19 7.97 -4.26
N LYS A 163 2.34 8.28 -4.86
CA LYS A 163 3.61 8.42 -4.14
C LYS A 163 3.48 9.49 -3.05
N ASN A 164 3.72 9.09 -1.81
CA ASN A 164 3.60 9.95 -0.65
C ASN A 164 4.57 9.49 0.45
N GLY A 165 5.63 10.27 0.69
CA GLY A 165 6.67 9.93 1.66
C GLY A 165 6.23 9.92 3.12
N THR A 166 5.06 10.49 3.47
CA THR A 166 4.52 10.45 4.84
C THR A 166 3.59 9.28 5.07
N ALA A 167 3.15 8.60 4.01
CA ALA A 167 2.29 7.43 4.11
C ALA A 167 3.13 6.15 4.30
N PRO A 168 2.61 5.13 5.01
CA PRO A 168 3.32 3.86 5.22
C PRO A 168 3.78 3.24 3.88
N GLY A 169 5.04 2.81 3.80
CA GLY A 169 5.60 2.24 2.56
C GLY A 169 5.69 3.23 1.38
N GLY A 170 5.60 4.54 1.63
CA GLY A 170 5.80 5.58 0.62
C GLY A 170 4.64 5.77 -0.37
N LEU A 171 3.48 5.15 -0.12
CA LEU A 171 2.29 5.23 -0.97
C LEU A 171 1.04 5.59 -0.16
N MET A 172 0.14 6.34 -0.78
CA MET A 172 -1.20 6.61 -0.30
C MET A 172 -2.21 5.87 -1.20
N LEU A 173 -3.01 4.97 -0.65
CA LEU A 173 -4.13 4.35 -1.38
C LEU A 173 -5.25 5.38 -1.57
N LEU A 174 -5.47 5.79 -2.81
CA LEU A 174 -6.53 6.73 -3.19
C LEU A 174 -7.89 6.04 -3.35
N GLY A 175 -7.90 4.75 -3.65
CA GLY A 175 -9.12 4.00 -3.90
C GLY A 175 -8.89 2.83 -4.85
N TRP A 176 -9.98 2.22 -5.31
CA TRP A 176 -9.93 1.13 -6.26
C TRP A 176 -11.20 1.00 -7.08
N VAL A 177 -11.10 0.25 -8.18
CA VAL A 177 -12.24 -0.23 -8.95
C VAL A 177 -12.28 -1.75 -8.82
N ALA A 178 -13.41 -2.29 -8.37
CA ALA A 178 -13.67 -3.72 -8.34
C ALA A 178 -14.64 -4.11 -9.46
N LEU A 179 -14.37 -5.24 -10.10
CA LEU A 179 -15.28 -5.92 -11.02
C LEU A 179 -15.48 -7.33 -10.49
N ASP A 180 -16.73 -7.72 -10.23
CA ASP A 180 -17.07 -9.09 -9.84
C ASP A 180 -17.13 -10.04 -11.06
N SER A 181 -17.47 -11.31 -10.83
CA SER A 181 -17.62 -12.33 -11.89
C SER A 181 -18.74 -12.02 -12.90
N GLN A 182 -19.67 -11.15 -12.53
CA GLN A 182 -20.77 -10.70 -13.39
C GLN A 182 -20.43 -9.36 -14.09
N ASN A 183 -19.18 -8.89 -13.98
CA ASN A 183 -18.72 -7.58 -14.44
C ASN A 183 -19.45 -6.39 -13.81
N ASN A 184 -20.05 -6.55 -12.62
CA ASN A 184 -20.58 -5.42 -11.88
C ASN A 184 -19.42 -4.57 -11.38
N ARG A 185 -19.40 -3.30 -11.82
CA ARG A 185 -18.38 -2.33 -11.43
C ARG A 185 -18.77 -1.63 -10.14
N THR A 186 -17.82 -1.59 -9.20
CA THR A 186 -17.88 -0.75 -8.01
C THR A 186 -16.60 0.08 -7.91
N THR A 187 -16.73 1.39 -7.78
CA THR A 187 -15.60 2.30 -7.61
C THR A 187 -15.61 2.81 -6.18
N ILE A 188 -14.48 2.70 -5.48
CA ILE A 188 -14.26 3.26 -4.14
C ILE A 188 -13.20 4.34 -4.25
N GLN A 189 -13.50 5.51 -3.71
CA GLN A 189 -12.55 6.60 -3.50
C GLN A 189 -12.38 6.81 -2.00
N LEU A 190 -11.16 7.02 -1.55
CA LEU A 190 -10.80 7.22 -0.16
C LEU A 190 -10.28 8.64 0.07
N SER A 191 -10.64 9.22 1.21
CA SER A 191 -10.11 10.48 1.69
C SER A 191 -9.92 10.46 3.20
N ASN A 192 -9.19 11.44 3.73
CA ASN A 192 -8.95 11.59 5.17
C ASN A 192 -8.38 10.32 5.83
N GLN A 193 -7.50 9.62 5.12
CA GLN A 193 -6.86 8.39 5.57
C GLN A 193 -6.01 8.68 6.82
N ARG A 194 -6.22 7.88 7.87
CA ARG A 194 -5.36 7.84 9.06
C ARG A 194 -4.86 6.42 9.22
N PHE A 195 -3.54 6.24 9.20
CA PHE A 195 -2.90 4.94 9.25
C PHE A 195 -2.42 4.60 10.65
N ASN A 196 -2.37 3.31 10.95
CA ASN A 196 -1.78 2.73 12.15
C ASN A 196 -2.32 3.33 13.46
N VAL A 197 -3.60 3.75 13.43
CA VAL A 197 -4.35 4.26 14.58
C VAL A 197 -5.01 3.13 15.36
N ALA A 198 -5.25 3.33 16.65
CA ALA A 198 -5.99 2.36 17.46
C ALA A 198 -7.44 2.22 16.97
N ILE A 199 -7.89 0.99 16.74
CA ILE A 199 -9.28 0.65 16.41
C ILE A 199 -9.73 -0.48 17.32
N ALA A 200 -10.83 -0.25 18.04
CA ALA A 200 -11.42 -1.23 18.96
C ALA A 200 -11.90 -2.46 18.19
N ASP A 201 -11.75 -3.66 18.76
CA ASP A 201 -12.19 -4.89 18.09
C ASP A 201 -13.71 -4.95 17.92
N GLY A 202 -14.46 -4.30 18.82
CA GLY A 202 -15.92 -4.16 18.72
C GLY A 202 -16.39 -3.37 17.49
N THR A 203 -15.52 -2.59 16.83
CA THR A 203 -15.87 -1.88 15.59
C THR A 203 -16.35 -2.83 14.50
N PHE A 204 -15.83 -4.06 14.46
CA PHE A 204 -16.16 -5.06 13.43
C PHE A 204 -17.34 -5.96 13.82
N ALA A 205 -17.94 -5.74 14.99
CA ALA A 205 -19.16 -6.44 15.37
C ALA A 205 -20.37 -5.91 14.60
N TRP A 206 -21.34 -6.80 14.37
CA TRP A 206 -22.60 -6.47 13.71
C TRP A 206 -23.71 -7.36 14.25
N SER A 207 -24.94 -6.84 14.20
CA SER A 207 -26.14 -7.56 14.63
C SER A 207 -26.82 -8.19 13.44
N ASP A 208 -27.20 -9.47 13.54
CA ASP A 208 -27.91 -10.20 12.49
C ASP A 208 -29.38 -9.74 12.41
N PRO A 209 -29.81 -9.04 11.33
CA PRO A 209 -31.17 -8.53 11.23
C PRO A 209 -32.22 -9.63 11.15
N ARG A 210 -31.83 -10.86 10.76
CA ARG A 210 -32.74 -12.01 10.66
C ARG A 210 -33.10 -12.60 12.02
N ARG A 211 -32.30 -12.33 13.06
CA ARG A 211 -32.52 -12.81 14.44
C ARG A 211 -33.40 -11.87 15.28
N SER A 212 -33.86 -10.75 14.71
CA SER A 212 -34.81 -9.84 15.35
C SER A 212 -36.21 -10.48 15.41
N GLY A 213 -36.35 -11.47 16.31
CA GLY A 213 -37.57 -12.26 16.52
C GLY A 213 -37.48 -13.38 17.58
N GLY A 214 -36.33 -13.60 18.25
CA GLY A 214 -36.22 -14.60 19.34
C GLY A 214 -36.73 -14.06 20.69
N PRO A 215 -37.38 -14.87 21.54
CA PRO A 215 -38.01 -14.38 22.77
C PRO A 215 -36.97 -13.79 23.72
N LYS A 216 -37.30 -12.65 24.34
CA LYS A 216 -36.62 -12.20 25.56
C LYS A 216 -36.84 -13.28 26.61
N ARG A 217 -35.78 -13.98 27.00
CA ARG A 217 -35.73 -14.77 28.22
C ARG A 217 -35.05 -13.94 29.29
#